data_AF-A0A9D8WFB6-F1
#
_entry.id   AF-A0A9D8WFB6-F1
#
_cell.length_a   1.000
_cell.length_b   1.000
_cell.length_c   1.000
_cell.angle_alpha   90.00
_cell.angle_beta   90.00
_cell.angle_gamma   90.00
#
_symmetry.space_group_name_H-M   'P 1'
#
loop_
_entity.id
_entity.type
_entity.pdbx_description
1 polymer ?
#
loop_
_entity_poly.entity_id
_entity_poly.type
_entity_poly.pdbx_seq_one_letter_code
_entity_poly.pdbx_strand_id
1 'polypeptide(L)'
;MSSKLLSNATEVDLSGLVPPEAVTVLLRVTIAPPNGGILIYVGPDYEMPIVANGPVWEGHVDCQPPVIYIQPVGDPAPAWRIDHVGAESEYRVAAAS
;
A
#
# COMPACT_ATOMS: atom_id res chain seq x y z
N MET A 1 -16.18 2.16 15.79
CA MET A 1 -14.82 1.95 15.24
C MET A 1 -14.23 3.29 14.84
N SER A 2 -12.92 3.44 15.01
CA SER A 2 -12.18 4.70 15.10
C SER A 2 -12.23 5.55 13.81
N SER A 3 -13.27 6.38 13.65
CA SER A 3 -13.40 7.29 12.50
C SER A 3 -12.34 8.40 12.45
N LYS A 4 -11.58 8.58 13.54
CA LYS A 4 -10.61 9.67 13.70
C LYS A 4 -9.23 9.35 13.13
N LEU A 5 -8.86 8.08 12.99
CA LEU A 5 -7.56 7.67 12.44
C LEU A 5 -7.50 7.84 10.91
N LEU A 6 -8.63 7.64 10.23
CA LEU A 6 -8.71 7.67 8.76
C LEU A 6 -9.18 9.02 8.19
N SER A 7 -9.46 10.03 9.02
CA SER A 7 -10.08 11.28 8.55
C SER A 7 -9.25 12.03 7.50
N ASN A 8 -7.93 11.78 7.45
CA ASN A 8 -7.00 12.36 6.50
C ASN A 8 -6.40 11.30 5.56
N ALA A 9 -6.96 10.09 5.53
CA ALA A 9 -6.51 9.02 4.68
C ALA A 9 -7.32 8.98 3.37
N THR A 10 -6.65 8.66 2.27
CA THR A 10 -7.27 8.39 0.98
C THR A 10 -7.55 6.90 0.86
N GLU A 11 -8.80 6.55 0.56
CA GLU A 11 -9.18 5.17 0.22
C GLU A 11 -8.65 4.79 -1.16
N VAL A 12 -8.09 3.60 -1.28
CA VAL A 12 -7.59 3.04 -2.54
C VAL A 12 -8.23 1.67 -2.75
N ASP A 13 -9.00 1.55 -3.82
CA ASP A 13 -9.55 0.30 -4.30
C ASP A 13 -8.47 -0.48 -5.08
N LEU A 14 -8.16 -1.69 -4.60
CA LEU A 14 -7.23 -2.62 -5.21
C LEU A 14 -7.92 -3.62 -6.14
N SER A 15 -9.25 -3.67 -6.23
CA SER A 15 -9.98 -4.70 -6.99
C SER A 15 -9.63 -4.75 -8.48
N GLY A 16 -9.18 -3.64 -9.06
CA GLY A 16 -8.65 -3.58 -10.43
C GLY A 16 -7.18 -3.97 -10.59
N LEU A 17 -6.46 -4.14 -9.47
CA LEU A 17 -5.02 -4.45 -9.40
C LEU A 17 -4.74 -5.86 -8.91
N VAL A 18 -5.59 -6.40 -8.01
CA VAL A 18 -5.44 -7.75 -7.45
C VAL A 18 -6.53 -8.70 -7.94
N PRO A 19 -6.19 -9.98 -8.22
CA PRO A 19 -7.20 -11.01 -8.43
C PRO A 19 -8.15 -11.11 -7.21
N PRO A 20 -9.45 -11.38 -7.40
CA PRO A 20 -10.42 -11.48 -6.30
C PRO A 20 -10.04 -12.49 -5.21
N GLU A 21 -9.31 -13.54 -5.57
CA GLU A 21 -8.82 -14.60 -4.69
C GLU A 21 -7.49 -14.30 -3.99
N ALA A 22 -6.80 -13.21 -4.35
CA ALA A 22 -5.52 -12.87 -3.76
C ALA A 22 -5.71 -12.41 -2.30
N VAL A 23 -4.97 -13.04 -1.38
CA VAL A 23 -4.95 -12.64 0.04
C VAL A 23 -3.90 -11.56 0.28
N THR A 24 -2.77 -11.65 -0.43
CA THR A 24 -1.63 -10.74 -0.32
C THR A 24 -1.19 -10.24 -1.70
N VAL A 25 -0.67 -9.02 -1.76
CA VAL A 25 -0.10 -8.42 -2.98
C VAL A 25 1.19 -7.67 -2.69
N LEU A 26 2.14 -7.70 -3.62
CA LEU A 26 3.31 -6.83 -3.61
C LEU A 26 2.95 -5.45 -4.19
N LEU A 27 2.98 -4.42 -3.35
CA LEU A 27 2.80 -3.03 -3.78
C LEU A 27 4.14 -2.34 -3.92
N ARG A 28 4.27 -1.48 -4.94
CA ARG A 28 5.29 -0.43 -5.00
C ARG A 28 4.62 0.91 -4.81
N VAL A 29 5.12 1.71 -3.88
CA VAL A 29 4.64 3.07 -3.64
C VAL A 29 5.78 4.04 -3.86
N THR A 30 5.58 4.96 -4.81
CA THR A 30 6.52 6.07 -5.06
C THR A 30 6.06 7.29 -4.26
N ILE A 31 6.96 7.95 -3.53
CA ILE A 31 6.67 9.06 -2.62
C ILE A 31 7.55 10.27 -2.96
N ALA A 32 6.94 11.45 -3.05
CA ALA A 32 7.62 12.72 -3.33
C ALA A 32 7.21 13.80 -2.30
N PRO A 33 8.16 14.58 -1.74
CA PRO A 33 9.61 14.52 -1.95
C PRO A 33 10.24 13.22 -1.40
N PRO A 34 11.49 12.88 -1.76
CA PRO A 34 12.14 11.62 -1.35
C PRO A 34 12.26 11.39 0.15
N ASN A 35 12.20 12.45 0.96
CA ASN A 35 12.21 12.40 2.42
C ASN A 35 10.81 12.38 3.05
N GLY A 36 9.75 12.32 2.25
CA GLY A 36 8.37 12.21 2.71
C GLY A 36 8.04 10.80 3.22
N GLY A 37 6.96 10.70 3.99
CA GLY A 37 6.44 9.44 4.51
C GLY A 37 4.93 9.35 4.42
N ILE A 38 4.42 8.13 4.36
CA ILE A 38 3.00 7.81 4.39
C ILE A 38 2.75 6.68 5.39
N LEU A 39 1.51 6.58 5.86
CA LEU A 39 0.98 5.44 6.60
C LEU A 39 0.04 4.66 5.68
N ILE A 40 0.24 3.35 5.59
CA ILE A 40 -0.59 2.44 4.79
C ILE A 40 -1.37 1.56 5.76
N TYR A 41 -2.70 1.67 5.77
CA TYR A 41 -3.59 0.82 6.56
C TYR A 41 -4.16 -0.27 5.65
N VAL A 42 -3.98 -1.53 6.04
CA VAL A 42 -4.35 -2.72 5.29
C VAL A 42 -5.08 -3.74 6.18
N GLY A 43 -5.72 -4.72 5.56
CA GLY A 43 -6.40 -5.80 6.26
C GLY A 43 -7.77 -5.41 6.84
N PRO A 44 -8.48 -6.36 7.47
CA PRO A 44 -9.88 -6.18 7.86
C PRO A 44 -10.09 -5.14 8.97
N ASP A 45 -9.13 -5.01 9.89
CA ASP A 45 -9.28 -4.20 11.10
C ASP A 45 -8.57 -2.84 11.03
N TYR A 46 -7.64 -2.65 10.07
CA TYR A 46 -6.90 -1.41 9.83
C TYR A 46 -6.20 -0.83 11.09
N GLU A 47 -5.82 -1.66 12.07
CA GLU A 47 -5.39 -1.19 13.39
C GLU A 47 -3.96 -0.63 13.43
N MET A 48 -3.02 -1.28 12.75
CA MET A 48 -1.61 -0.88 12.75
C MET A 48 -1.14 -0.53 11.34
N PRO A 49 -0.80 0.75 11.07
CA PRO A 49 -0.32 1.14 9.75
C PRO A 49 1.10 0.65 9.51
N ILE A 50 1.38 0.36 8.25
CA ILE A 50 2.74 0.22 7.73
C ILE A 50 3.31 1.62 7.50
N VAL A 51 4.51 1.87 8.02
CA VAL A 51 5.24 3.12 7.78
C VAL A 51 6.07 2.96 6.50
N ALA A 52 5.73 3.73 5.46
CA ALA A 52 6.45 3.75 4.19
C ALA A 52 7.13 5.10 3.99
N ASN A 53 8.45 5.09 3.80
CA ASN A 53 9.26 6.28 3.56
C ASN A 53 9.72 6.32 2.11
N GLY A 54 9.84 7.53 1.56
CA GLY A 54 10.28 7.74 0.18
C GLY A 54 11.76 7.38 -0.08
N PRO A 55 12.19 7.47 -1.34
CA PRO A 55 11.39 7.83 -2.52
C PRO A 55 10.53 6.69 -3.06
N VAL A 56 10.86 5.44 -2.72
CA VAL A 56 10.13 4.24 -3.14
C VAL A 56 10.09 3.28 -1.96
N TRP A 57 8.89 2.77 -1.68
CA TRP A 57 8.66 1.68 -0.76
C TRP A 57 8.08 0.49 -1.51
N GLU A 58 8.51 -0.71 -1.17
CA GLU A 58 7.94 -1.95 -1.68
C GLU A 58 7.66 -2.91 -0.53
N GLY A 59 6.51 -3.57 -0.57
CA GLY A 59 6.16 -4.54 0.46
C GLY A 59 4.91 -5.34 0.14
N HIS A 60 4.83 -6.52 0.77
CA HIS A 60 3.64 -7.35 0.74
C HIS A 60 2.61 -6.78 1.71
N VAL A 61 1.37 -6.66 1.27
CA VAL A 61 0.24 -6.23 2.10
C VAL A 61 -0.93 -7.19 1.94
N ASP A 62 -1.72 -7.31 3.00
CA ASP A 62 -3.01 -7.98 2.93
C ASP A 62 -3.97 -7.15 2.07
N CYS A 63 -4.65 -7.81 1.13
CA CYS A 63 -5.58 -7.18 0.19
C CYS A 63 -6.99 -7.78 0.28
N GLN A 64 -7.36 -8.30 1.47
CA GLN A 64 -8.71 -8.77 1.79
C GLN A 64 -9.21 -8.04 3.05
N PRO A 65 -10.20 -7.12 2.92
CA PRO A 65 -10.85 -6.70 1.67
C PRO A 65 -9.89 -5.97 0.71
N PRO A 66 -10.20 -5.84 -0.59
CA PRO A 66 -9.32 -5.21 -1.59
C PRO A 66 -9.36 -3.68 -1.51
N VAL A 67 -9.32 -3.15 -0.29
CA VAL A 67 -9.33 -1.72 0.02
C VAL A 67 -8.22 -1.45 1.01
N ILE A 68 -7.44 -0.42 0.75
CA ILE A 68 -6.42 0.08 1.68
C ILE A 68 -6.63 1.59 1.87
N TYR A 69 -6.07 2.12 2.94
CA TYR A 69 -6.08 3.56 3.19
C TYR A 69 -4.65 4.10 3.28
N ILE A 70 -4.39 5.22 2.59
CA ILE A 70 -3.08 5.88 2.61
C ILE A 70 -3.22 7.26 3.23
N GLN A 71 -2.45 7.52 4.27
CA GLN A 71 -2.39 8.80 4.94
C GLN A 71 -0.99 9.42 4.77
N PRO A 72 -0.87 10.56 4.06
CA PRO A 72 0.38 11.31 4.02
C PRO A 72 0.79 11.81 5.41
N VAL A 73 2.09 11.80 5.69
CA VAL A 73 2.66 12.32 6.95
C VAL A 73 3.53 13.53 6.64
N GLY A 74 3.14 14.69 7.15
CA GLY A 74 3.88 15.94 7.02
C GLY A 74 3.04 17.08 6.45
N ASP A 75 3.60 18.29 6.52
CA ASP A 75 3.07 19.52 5.92
C ASP A 75 4.22 20.26 5.21
N PRO A 76 4.21 20.41 3.87
CA PRO A 76 3.15 19.95 2.96
C PRO A 76 3.05 18.43 2.89
N ALA A 77 1.83 17.93 2.70
CA ALA A 77 1.57 16.50 2.55
C ALA A 77 2.33 15.94 1.33
N PRO A 78 3.11 14.85 1.48
CA PRO A 78 3.80 14.25 0.35
C PRO A 78 2.81 13.70 -0.69
N ALA A 79 3.17 13.86 -1.96
CA ALA A 79 2.49 13.20 -3.05
C ALA A 79 2.94 11.73 -3.14
N TRP A 80 2.05 10.85 -3.58
CA TRP A 80 2.34 9.43 -3.71
C TRP A 80 1.59 8.78 -4.88
N ARG A 81 2.09 7.64 -5.34
CA ARG A 81 1.44 6.79 -6.35
C ARG A 81 1.69 5.32 -6.03
N ILE A 82 0.68 4.49 -6.22
CA ILE A 82 0.79 3.02 -6.16
C ILE A 82 0.96 2.47 -7.58
N ASP A 83 1.94 1.59 -7.73
CA ASP A 83 2.12 0.75 -8.90
C ASP A 83 1.96 -0.73 -8.48
N HIS A 84 1.25 -1.53 -9.28
CA HIS A 84 1.18 -2.98 -9.09
C HIS A 84 2.46 -3.63 -9.63
N VAL A 85 3.10 -4.48 -8.83
CA VAL A 85 4.38 -5.15 -9.21
C VAL A 85 4.17 -6.62 -9.62
N GLY A 86 2.91 -7.06 -9.79
CA GLY A 86 2.58 -8.43 -10.16
C GLY A 86 2.13 -9.27 -8.95
N ALA A 87 1.38 -10.34 -9.23
CA ALA A 87 1.10 -11.38 -8.24
C ALA A 87 2.38 -12.21 -7.99
N GLU A 88 2.55 -12.79 -6.80
CA GLU A 88 3.70 -13.64 -6.42
C GLU A 88 4.09 -14.71 -7.46
N SER A 89 3.16 -15.11 -8.33
CA SER A 89 3.39 -16.08 -9.40
C SER A 89 4.48 -15.68 -10.41
N GLU A 90 4.83 -14.40 -10.55
CA GLU A 90 5.87 -13.98 -11.50
C GLU A 90 7.29 -13.96 -10.90
N TYR A 91 7.43 -13.91 -9.57
CA TYR A 91 8.76 -13.81 -8.94
C TYR A 91 9.44 -15.17 -8.71
N ARG A 92 8.72 -16.30 -8.80
CA ARG A 92 9.31 -17.64 -8.63
C ARG A 92 9.94 -18.25 -9.89
N VAL A 93 9.91 -17.60 -11.05
CA VAL A 93 10.47 -18.18 -12.29
C VAL A 93 11.92 -17.71 -12.56
N ALA A 94 12.41 -16.65 -11.91
CA ALA A 94 13.76 -16.14 -12.17
C ALA A 94 14.89 -16.78 -11.32
N ALA A 95 14.56 -17.59 -10.30
CA ALA A 95 15.55 -18.24 -9.43
C ALA A 95 15.81 -19.73 -9.77
N ALA A 96 15.25 -20.21 -10.88
CA ALA A 96 15.47 -21.55 -11.40
C ALA A 96 15.79 -21.48 -12.90
N SER A 97 16.95 -20.94 -13.25
CA SER A 97 17.58 -21.07 -14.57
C SER A 97 19.09 -21.00 -14.43
#